data_AF-A0A024FHK6-F1
#
_entry.id   AF-A0A024FHK6-F1
#
_cell.length_a   1.000
_cell.length_b   1.000
_cell.length_c   1.000
_cell.angle_alpha   90.00
_cell.angle_beta   90.00
_cell.angle_gamma   90.00
#
_symmetry.space_group_name_H-M   'P 1'
#
loop_
_entity.id
_entity.type
_entity.pdbx_description
1 polymer ?
#
loop_
_entity_poly.entity_id
_entity_poly.type
_entity_poly.pdbx_seq_one_letter_code
_entity_poly.pdbx_strand_id
1 'polypeptide(L)'
;MKSFKAFKSGILNLVVLGLIFTSCSSNNEATETESQLEDTLEVQRSAEIDQIDSVLGDLVIEVYENEESSLTDRDSQARDIPECVTITVVAQQGYRQVSVDFGPEGCIVRGHLIKGQIVFDYTRDPEAQQIMINYSLVDFYIDAKHLIGSRSILKELSNENGNPQFTHDLSITVVWPNGVQASREGTKIREWIEGFGSGFFSDNIFEITGDWTAIFVNGNTHSYEVLTPLRRVVICTYFVSGTFNVLRTNFGGIFDYGNGECDNQASFTSNNGQEIEITLN
;
A
#
# COMPACT_ATOMS: atom_id res chain seq x y z
N MET A 1 31.21 -42.42 -66.57
CA MET A 1 31.24 -42.29 -68.04
C MET A 1 30.04 -43.06 -68.62
N LYS A 2 29.26 -42.43 -69.51
CA LYS A 2 28.09 -42.94 -70.27
C LYS A 2 26.69 -42.84 -69.63
N SER A 3 26.21 -41.60 -69.67
CA SER A 3 24.95 -41.10 -70.27
C SER A 3 23.95 -42.05 -70.96
N PHE A 4 22.68 -41.78 -70.63
CA PHE A 4 21.46 -41.67 -71.46
C PHE A 4 20.73 -42.93 -71.96
N LYS A 5 19.46 -43.05 -71.57
CA LYS A 5 18.30 -42.82 -72.47
C LYS A 5 17.01 -42.54 -71.69
N ALA A 6 16.26 -41.56 -72.20
CA ALA A 6 15.02 -41.03 -71.66
C ALA A 6 13.78 -41.60 -72.40
N PHE A 7 12.62 -41.21 -71.88
CA PHE A 7 11.26 -41.21 -72.45
C PHE A 7 10.41 -42.48 -72.30
N LYS A 8 9.40 -42.37 -71.43
CA LYS A 8 8.00 -42.56 -71.84
C LYS A 8 7.06 -41.67 -70.99
N SER A 9 6.11 -41.08 -71.72
CA SER A 9 5.11 -40.09 -71.32
C SER A 9 4.06 -40.66 -70.36
N GLY A 10 3.57 -39.85 -69.42
CA GLY A 10 2.41 -40.18 -68.61
C GLY A 10 2.09 -39.18 -67.49
N ILE A 11 1.08 -38.35 -67.76
CA ILE A 11 0.13 -37.77 -66.80
C ILE A 11 0.59 -36.54 -66.00
N LEU A 12 0.06 -35.42 -66.50
CA LEU A 12 -0.26 -34.16 -65.86
C LEU A 12 -0.83 -34.36 -64.43
N ASN A 13 -0.15 -33.84 -63.40
CA ASN A 13 -0.81 -33.35 -62.19
C ASN A 13 0.07 -32.32 -61.48
N LEU A 14 -0.35 -31.07 -61.60
CA LEU A 14 0.14 -29.93 -60.86
C LEU A 14 -0.53 -29.97 -59.48
N VAL A 15 0.12 -30.52 -58.47
CA VAL A 15 -0.35 -30.41 -57.08
C VAL A 15 0.41 -29.27 -56.42
N VAL A 16 -0.22 -28.10 -56.48
CA VAL A 16 0.04 -26.97 -55.61
C VAL A 16 -0.30 -27.42 -54.18
N LEU A 17 0.70 -27.59 -53.33
CA LEU A 17 0.47 -27.79 -51.91
C LEU A 17 0.15 -26.42 -51.31
N GLY A 18 -1.15 -26.15 -51.16
CA GLY A 18 -1.68 -24.91 -50.63
C GLY A 18 -1.30 -24.73 -49.16
N LEU A 19 -0.76 -23.56 -48.85
CA LEU A 19 -0.77 -23.00 -47.51
C LEU A 19 -2.23 -22.83 -47.10
N ILE A 20 -2.67 -23.60 -46.12
CA ILE A 20 -3.97 -23.39 -45.49
C ILE A 20 -3.79 -22.18 -44.56
N PHE A 21 -3.99 -20.98 -45.11
CA PHE A 21 -4.28 -19.81 -44.29
C PHE A 21 -5.68 -20.03 -43.73
N THR A 22 -5.75 -20.45 -42.47
CA THR A 22 -6.98 -20.41 -41.70
C THR A 22 -7.29 -18.94 -41.44
N SER A 23 -8.15 -18.37 -42.29
CA SER A 23 -8.80 -17.09 -42.06
C SER A 23 -9.70 -17.22 -40.82
N CYS A 24 -9.19 -16.84 -39.65
CA CYS A 24 -10.06 -16.41 -38.56
C CYS A 24 -10.36 -14.93 -38.73
N SER A 25 -11.64 -14.68 -39.00
CA SER A 25 -12.39 -13.44 -38.82
C SER A 25 -11.71 -12.42 -37.90
N SER A 26 -11.55 -11.20 -38.39
CA SER A 26 -11.26 -10.02 -37.58
C SER A 26 -12.25 -9.92 -36.41
N ASN A 27 -11.80 -10.24 -35.19
CA ASN A 27 -12.56 -10.04 -33.96
C ASN A 27 -11.62 -9.59 -32.83
N ASN A 28 -12.18 -8.77 -31.94
CA ASN A 28 -11.57 -7.94 -30.90
C ASN A 28 -10.82 -8.69 -29.75
N GLU A 29 -10.00 -9.69 -30.02
CA GLU A 29 -9.33 -10.45 -28.93
C GLU A 29 -8.10 -9.73 -28.32
N ALA A 30 -7.52 -8.75 -29.03
CA ALA A 30 -6.37 -7.98 -28.53
C ALA A 30 -6.77 -7.03 -27.39
N THR A 31 -7.98 -6.47 -27.42
CA THR A 31 -8.43 -5.43 -26.48
C THR A 31 -8.87 -5.99 -25.14
N GLU A 32 -9.48 -7.18 -25.11
CA GLU A 32 -9.91 -7.82 -23.85
C GLU A 32 -8.72 -8.30 -23.01
N THR A 33 -7.67 -8.81 -23.66
CA THR A 33 -6.46 -9.30 -22.97
C THR A 33 -5.64 -8.14 -22.39
N GLU A 34 -5.52 -7.02 -23.12
CA GLU A 34 -4.83 -5.82 -22.64
C GLU A 34 -5.56 -5.18 -21.45
N SER A 35 -6.90 -5.11 -21.50
CA SER A 35 -7.72 -4.58 -20.41
C SER A 35 -7.61 -5.41 -19.12
N GLN A 36 -7.60 -6.74 -19.21
CA GLN A 36 -7.47 -7.61 -18.03
C GLN A 36 -6.09 -7.51 -17.38
N LEU A 37 -5.03 -7.35 -18.18
CA LEU A 37 -3.68 -7.14 -17.68
C LEU A 37 -3.56 -5.78 -16.97
N GLU A 38 -4.15 -4.73 -17.55
CA GLU A 38 -4.17 -3.40 -16.94
C GLU A 38 -4.90 -3.41 -15.59
N ASP A 39 -6.10 -3.99 -15.52
CA ASP A 39 -6.85 -4.15 -14.27
C ASP A 39 -6.00 -4.87 -13.20
N THR A 40 -5.33 -5.97 -13.56
CA THR A 40 -4.48 -6.73 -12.62
C THR A 40 -3.31 -5.90 -12.08
N LEU A 41 -2.67 -5.10 -12.93
CA LEU A 41 -1.57 -4.21 -12.53
C LEU A 41 -2.05 -3.08 -11.61
N GLU A 42 -3.24 -2.55 -11.84
CA GLU A 42 -3.84 -1.55 -10.95
C GLU A 42 -4.13 -2.12 -9.57
N VAL A 43 -4.63 -3.36 -9.48
CA VAL A 43 -4.84 -4.04 -8.19
C VAL A 43 -3.52 -4.16 -7.43
N GLN A 44 -2.48 -4.64 -8.10
CA GLN A 44 -1.17 -4.78 -7.49
C GLN A 44 -0.63 -3.43 -6.99
N ARG A 45 -0.71 -2.40 -7.83
CA ARG A 45 -0.27 -1.05 -7.45
C ARG A 45 -1.07 -0.50 -6.28
N SER A 46 -2.38 -0.72 -6.24
CA SER A 46 -3.20 -0.32 -5.10
C SER A 46 -2.75 -1.00 -3.81
N ALA A 47 -2.46 -2.30 -3.86
CA ALA A 47 -1.94 -3.03 -2.70
C ALA A 47 -0.56 -2.52 -2.25
N GLU A 48 0.32 -2.16 -3.20
CA GLU A 48 1.60 -1.51 -2.90
C GLU A 48 1.40 -0.15 -2.22
N ILE A 49 0.41 0.65 -2.64
CA ILE A 49 0.07 1.92 -1.95
C ILE A 49 -0.41 1.62 -0.51
N ASP A 50 -1.21 0.57 -0.29
CA ASP A 50 -1.66 0.20 1.06
C ASP A 50 -0.48 -0.14 1.99
N GLN A 51 0.52 -0.87 1.50
CA GLN A 51 1.74 -1.18 2.25
C GLN A 51 2.54 0.09 2.56
N ILE A 52 2.72 0.97 1.56
CA ILE A 52 3.40 2.27 1.71
C ILE A 52 2.70 3.13 2.77
N ASP A 53 1.37 3.24 2.70
CA ASP A 53 0.57 4.00 3.67
C ASP A 53 0.67 3.40 5.08
N SER A 54 0.75 2.07 5.19
CA SER A 54 0.98 1.41 6.47
C SER A 54 2.30 1.83 7.08
N VAL A 55 3.39 1.64 6.34
CA VAL A 55 4.77 1.94 6.78
C VAL A 55 4.91 3.41 7.15
N LEU A 56 4.41 4.32 6.31
CA LEU A 56 4.50 5.75 6.55
C LEU A 56 3.73 6.17 7.81
N GLY A 57 2.50 5.69 7.97
CA GLY A 57 1.70 5.98 9.17
C GLY A 57 2.35 5.45 10.44
N ASP A 58 2.88 4.23 10.40
CA ASP A 58 3.54 3.63 11.55
C ASP A 58 4.81 4.39 11.96
N LEU A 59 5.62 4.84 10.98
CA LEU A 59 6.84 5.60 11.27
C LEU A 59 6.53 6.95 11.92
N VAL A 60 5.54 7.69 11.42
CA VAL A 60 5.17 8.99 12.01
C VAL A 60 4.62 8.79 13.42
N ILE A 61 3.74 7.82 13.63
CA ILE A 61 3.18 7.51 14.95
C ILE A 61 4.30 7.08 15.91
N GLU A 62 5.12 6.11 15.52
CA GLU A 62 6.19 5.59 16.36
C GLU A 62 7.17 6.69 16.80
N VAL A 63 7.66 7.50 15.85
CA VAL A 63 8.59 8.59 16.18
C VAL A 63 7.90 9.62 17.08
N TYR A 64 6.67 10.01 16.78
CA TYR A 64 5.93 10.96 17.61
C TYR A 64 5.72 10.44 19.05
N GLU A 65 5.29 9.19 19.23
CA GLU A 65 5.09 8.61 20.57
C GLU A 65 6.41 8.48 21.35
N ASN A 66 7.50 8.11 20.67
CA ASN A 66 8.82 8.05 21.29
C ASN A 66 9.31 9.43 21.72
N GLU A 67 9.09 10.46 20.91
CA GLU A 67 9.43 11.84 21.26
C GLU A 67 8.68 12.32 22.50
N GLU A 68 7.36 12.09 22.59
CA GLU A 68 6.59 12.46 23.79
C GLU A 68 6.93 11.59 25.02
N SER A 69 7.30 10.32 24.83
CA SER A 69 7.77 9.43 25.91
C SER A 69 9.15 9.80 26.45
N SER A 70 10.10 10.18 25.60
CA SER A 70 11.49 10.47 26.00
C SER A 70 11.63 11.65 26.97
N LEU A 71 10.60 12.50 27.01
CA LEU A 71 10.50 13.63 27.91
C LEU A 71 10.03 13.23 29.32
N THR A 72 9.37 12.09 29.47
CA THR A 72 8.91 11.56 30.76
C THR A 72 9.84 10.45 31.29
N ASP A 73 10.46 9.67 30.40
CA ASP A 73 11.39 8.59 30.74
C ASP A 73 12.71 8.69 29.97
N ARG A 74 13.84 8.76 30.70
CA ARG A 74 15.19 9.00 30.12
C ARG A 74 15.77 7.83 29.32
N ASP A 75 15.03 6.73 29.14
CA ASP A 75 15.48 5.48 28.52
C ASP A 75 14.66 5.07 27.28
N SER A 76 13.72 5.89 26.81
CA SER A 76 12.97 5.60 25.58
C SER A 76 13.75 6.05 24.34
N GLN A 77 14.81 5.32 23.99
CA GLN A 77 15.23 5.30 22.60
C GLN A 77 14.13 4.63 21.76
N ALA A 78 13.90 5.11 20.54
CA ALA A 78 13.02 4.47 19.58
C ALA A 78 13.62 3.08 19.22
N ARG A 79 13.31 2.06 20.02
CA ARG A 79 14.03 0.77 20.00
C ARG A 79 13.83 0.01 18.70
N ASP A 80 12.75 0.30 17.96
CA ASP A 80 12.42 -0.35 16.70
C ASP A 80 12.83 0.50 15.47
N ILE A 81 13.42 1.70 15.66
CA ILE A 81 13.98 2.54 14.58
C ILE A 81 15.47 2.21 14.39
N PRO A 82 15.92 1.84 13.18
CA PRO A 82 17.33 1.51 12.92
C PRO A 82 18.28 2.69 13.10
N GLU A 83 19.52 2.41 13.48
CA GLU A 83 20.57 3.42 13.69
C GLU A 83 20.93 4.24 12.43
N CYS A 84 20.58 3.77 11.23
CA CYS A 84 20.77 4.54 10.01
C CYS A 84 19.77 5.70 9.83
N VAL A 85 18.74 5.80 10.68
CA VAL A 85 17.80 6.91 10.69
C VAL A 85 18.29 8.00 11.64
N THR A 86 18.37 9.23 11.14
CA THR A 86 18.70 10.40 11.96
C THR A 86 17.42 11.16 12.31
N ILE A 87 17.09 11.23 13.60
CA ILE A 87 15.95 12.01 14.10
C ILE A 87 16.48 13.33 14.68
N THR A 88 15.97 14.45 14.18
CA THR A 88 16.30 15.80 14.67
C THR A 88 15.05 16.49 15.16
N VAL A 89 15.12 17.10 16.35
CA VAL A 89 13.99 17.77 16.99
C VAL A 89 14.34 19.23 17.22
N VAL A 90 13.53 20.11 16.65
CA VAL A 90 13.58 21.55 16.89
C VAL A 90 12.43 21.91 17.84
N ALA A 91 12.79 22.18 19.09
CA ALA A 91 11.85 22.52 20.15
C ALA A 91 11.76 24.04 20.36
N GLN A 92 10.55 24.58 20.30
CA GLN A 92 10.22 25.95 20.70
C GLN A 92 9.13 25.91 21.79
N GLN A 93 8.73 27.08 22.31
CA GLN A 93 7.70 27.13 23.34
C GLN A 93 6.36 26.61 22.80
N GLY A 94 5.93 25.43 23.27
CA GLY A 94 4.68 24.80 22.84
C GLY A 94 4.67 24.23 21.42
N TYR A 95 5.79 24.26 20.69
CA TYR A 95 5.89 23.77 19.32
C TYR A 95 7.05 22.80 19.15
N ARG A 96 6.84 21.75 18.35
CA ARG A 96 7.85 20.77 17.99
C ARG A 96 7.82 20.56 16.48
N GLN A 97 8.99 20.60 15.86
CA GLN A 97 9.21 20.10 14.52
C GLN A 97 10.22 18.96 14.62
N VAL A 98 9.86 17.81 14.06
CA VAL A 98 10.66 16.59 14.04
C VAL A 98 11.01 16.27 12.58
N SER A 99 12.26 15.95 12.34
CA SER A 99 12.78 15.56 11.03
C SER A 99 13.38 14.16 11.13
N VAL A 100 12.83 13.23 10.36
CA VAL A 100 13.24 11.83 10.28
C VAL A 100 13.95 11.63 8.95
N ASP A 101 15.28 11.60 8.98
CA ASP A 101 16.15 11.55 7.80
C ASP A 101 16.72 10.13 7.61
N PHE A 102 16.45 9.54 6.44
CA PHE A 102 16.92 8.21 6.05
C PHE A 102 18.19 8.26 5.19
N GLY A 103 18.69 9.47 4.92
CA GLY A 103 19.89 9.74 4.13
C GLY A 103 19.70 9.49 2.62
N PRO A 104 20.72 9.88 1.81
CA PRO A 104 20.69 9.71 0.36
C PRO A 104 20.85 8.25 -0.09
N GLU A 105 21.64 7.47 0.66
CA GLU A 105 21.82 6.03 0.40
C GLU A 105 20.59 5.21 0.82
N GLY A 106 19.79 5.75 1.74
CA GLY A 106 18.63 5.12 2.33
C GLY A 106 18.94 4.24 3.53
N CYS A 107 17.88 3.84 4.22
CA CYS A 107 17.92 2.99 5.39
C CYS A 107 16.86 1.90 5.26
N ILE A 108 17.21 0.67 5.62
CA ILE A 108 16.26 -0.45 5.61
C ILE A 108 15.45 -0.39 6.89
N VAL A 109 14.15 -0.16 6.76
CA VAL A 109 13.22 -0.11 7.88
C VAL A 109 12.08 -1.06 7.60
N ARG A 110 11.92 -2.06 8.49
CA ARG A 110 10.87 -3.09 8.41
C ARG A 110 10.81 -3.79 7.04
N GLY A 111 11.97 -4.07 6.45
CA GLY A 111 12.10 -4.75 5.16
C GLY A 111 12.03 -3.85 3.93
N HIS A 112 11.72 -2.56 4.10
CA HIS A 112 11.64 -1.60 3.01
C HIS A 112 12.87 -0.69 2.96
N LEU A 113 13.35 -0.39 1.75
CA LEU A 113 14.40 0.62 1.56
C LEU A 113 13.75 2.00 1.49
N ILE A 114 13.98 2.80 2.53
CA ILE A 114 13.44 4.16 2.64
C ILE A 114 14.56 5.19 2.40
N LYS A 115 14.27 6.21 1.59
CA LYS A 115 15.18 7.33 1.29
C LYS A 115 14.48 8.67 1.48
N GLY A 116 15.26 9.72 1.70
CA GLY A 116 14.75 11.08 1.88
C GLY A 116 14.38 11.38 3.32
N GLN A 117 13.39 12.26 3.51
CA GLN A 117 13.02 12.74 4.84
C GLN A 117 11.50 12.87 5.03
N ILE A 118 11.05 12.56 6.24
CA ILE A 118 9.72 12.94 6.74
C ILE A 118 9.93 14.11 7.69
N VAL A 119 9.23 15.22 7.46
CA VAL A 119 9.21 16.36 8.38
C VAL A 119 7.80 16.53 8.91
N PHE A 120 7.64 16.42 10.22
CA PHE A 120 6.35 16.62 10.86
C PHE A 120 6.42 17.60 12.01
N ASP A 121 5.30 18.23 12.31
CA ASP A 121 5.20 19.20 13.37
C ASP A 121 3.87 19.13 14.12
N TYR A 122 3.91 19.56 15.37
CA TYR A 122 2.75 19.57 16.25
C TYR A 122 2.88 20.63 17.34
N THR A 123 1.73 21.12 17.79
CA THR A 123 1.62 21.97 18.98
C THR A 123 1.51 21.07 20.20
N ARG A 124 2.38 21.29 21.18
CA ARG A 124 2.38 20.56 22.44
C ARG A 124 1.56 21.31 23.48
N ASP A 125 0.47 20.69 23.88
CA ASP A 125 -0.40 21.13 24.97
C ASP A 125 -0.77 19.91 25.84
N PRO A 126 -0.27 19.82 27.09
CA PRO A 126 -0.57 18.70 27.98
C PRO A 126 -2.05 18.56 28.36
N GLU A 127 -2.86 19.61 28.19
CA GLU A 127 -4.30 19.57 28.48
C GLU A 127 -5.13 19.17 27.25
N ALA A 128 -4.55 19.24 26.04
CA ALA A 128 -5.25 18.95 24.81
C ALA A 128 -5.58 17.45 24.71
N GLN A 129 -6.87 17.16 24.48
CA GLN A 129 -7.35 15.80 24.20
C GLN A 129 -7.12 15.40 22.75
N GLN A 130 -6.84 16.38 21.87
CA GLN A 130 -6.60 16.17 20.45
C GLN A 130 -5.35 16.92 20.02
N ILE A 131 -4.49 16.27 19.25
CA ILE A 131 -3.23 16.81 18.76
C ILE A 131 -3.17 16.60 17.26
N MET A 132 -2.99 17.69 16.52
CA MET A 132 -2.80 17.66 15.08
C MET A 132 -1.31 17.56 14.77
N ILE A 133 -0.93 16.51 14.04
CA ILE A 133 0.41 16.25 13.54
C ILE A 133 0.36 16.43 12.02
N ASN A 134 0.94 17.51 11.51
CA ASN A 134 1.05 17.71 10.07
C ASN A 134 2.41 17.21 9.61
N TYR A 135 2.47 16.57 8.44
CA TYR A 135 3.73 16.10 7.90
C TYR A 135 3.84 16.23 6.40
N SER A 136 5.08 16.37 5.96
CA SER A 136 5.48 16.53 4.57
C SER A 136 6.63 15.58 4.25
N LEU A 137 6.70 15.21 2.98
CA LEU A 137 7.71 14.30 2.44
C LEU A 137 8.70 15.10 1.59
N VAL A 138 10.00 14.96 1.88
CA VAL A 138 11.08 15.65 1.17
C VAL A 138 11.95 14.63 0.48
N ASP A 139 11.94 14.65 -0.86
CA ASP A 139 12.66 13.69 -1.71
C ASP A 139 12.50 12.24 -1.23
N PHE A 140 11.26 11.85 -0.91
CA PHE A 140 10.98 10.64 -0.13
C PHE A 140 10.63 9.44 -1.01
N TYR A 141 11.29 8.31 -0.76
CA TYR A 141 11.09 7.09 -1.53
C TYR A 141 10.95 5.87 -0.64
N ILE A 142 10.07 4.95 -1.02
CA ILE A 142 9.98 3.60 -0.45
C ILE A 142 10.13 2.60 -1.60
N ASP A 143 11.12 1.71 -1.53
CA ASP A 143 11.41 0.69 -2.54
C ASP A 143 11.46 1.25 -3.97
N ALA A 144 12.22 2.35 -4.12
CA ALA A 144 12.39 3.12 -5.36
C ALA A 144 11.12 3.81 -5.91
N LYS A 145 9.99 3.75 -5.21
CA LYS A 145 8.78 4.51 -5.56
C LYS A 145 8.86 5.87 -4.89
N HIS A 146 8.65 6.94 -5.66
CA HIS A 146 8.66 8.31 -5.15
C HIS A 146 7.29 8.65 -4.58
N LEU A 147 7.25 9.21 -3.37
CA LEU A 147 6.01 9.60 -2.70
C LEU A 147 5.94 11.12 -2.65
N ILE A 148 4.82 11.66 -3.11
CA ILE A 148 4.54 13.10 -3.12
C ILE A 148 3.24 13.32 -2.36
N GLY A 149 3.29 14.15 -1.32
CA GLY A 149 2.10 14.51 -0.56
C GLY A 149 2.42 15.23 0.74
N SER A 150 1.40 15.88 1.26
CA SER A 150 1.37 16.41 2.63
C SER A 150 0.11 15.87 3.29
N ARG A 151 0.25 15.38 4.51
CA ARG A 151 -0.81 14.67 5.21
C ARG A 151 -0.90 15.14 6.65
N SER A 152 -2.01 14.85 7.29
CA SER A 152 -2.21 15.13 8.71
C SER A 152 -2.66 13.87 9.44
N ILE A 153 -2.33 13.82 10.72
CA ILE A 153 -2.82 12.84 11.68
C ILE A 153 -3.44 13.63 12.82
N LEU A 154 -4.73 13.42 13.08
CA LEU A 154 -5.37 13.87 14.29
C LEU A 154 -5.26 12.75 15.33
N LYS A 155 -4.39 12.92 16.32
CA LYS A 155 -4.34 12.06 17.50
C LYS A 155 -5.43 12.47 18.47
N GLU A 156 -6.21 11.52 18.94
CA GLU A 156 -7.08 11.65 20.10
C GLU A 156 -6.49 10.81 21.23
N LEU A 157 -6.32 11.40 22.41
CA LEU A 157 -5.71 10.69 23.56
C LEU A 157 -6.59 9.54 24.06
N SER A 158 -7.90 9.71 23.96
CA SER A 158 -8.91 8.73 24.34
C SER A 158 -10.16 8.96 23.49
N ASN A 159 -10.53 7.96 22.70
CA ASN A 159 -11.79 7.91 21.96
C ASN A 159 -12.96 7.47 22.87
N GLU A 160 -14.13 7.21 22.29
CA GLU A 160 -15.33 6.76 23.02
C GLU A 160 -15.14 5.40 23.72
N ASN A 161 -14.23 4.56 23.22
CA ASN A 161 -13.88 3.25 23.80
C ASN A 161 -12.80 3.36 24.89
N GLY A 162 -12.24 4.55 25.13
CA GLY A 162 -11.15 4.75 26.09
C GLY A 162 -9.75 4.51 25.51
N ASN A 163 -9.63 4.30 24.20
CA ASN A 163 -8.38 3.98 23.52
C ASN A 163 -7.79 5.21 22.79
N PRO A 164 -6.46 5.33 22.65
CA PRO A 164 -5.87 6.30 21.74
C PRO A 164 -6.31 6.04 20.29
N GLN A 165 -6.47 7.11 19.50
CA GLN A 165 -6.91 7.01 18.10
C GLN A 165 -6.11 7.96 17.22
N PHE A 166 -5.84 7.54 15.99
CA PHE A 166 -5.16 8.34 14.97
C PHE A 166 -6.02 8.40 13.71
N THR A 167 -6.54 9.57 13.39
CA THR A 167 -7.29 9.81 12.15
C THR A 167 -6.35 10.41 11.11
N HIS A 168 -6.03 9.63 10.08
CA HIS A 168 -5.18 10.02 8.97
C HIS A 168 -6.01 10.58 7.82
N ASP A 169 -5.67 11.80 7.38
CA ASP A 169 -6.06 12.30 6.07
C ASP A 169 -5.11 11.68 5.03
N LEU A 170 -5.68 10.93 4.09
CA LEU A 170 -4.94 10.36 2.97
C LEU A 170 -4.93 11.40 1.86
N SER A 171 -3.73 11.85 1.49
CA SER A 171 -3.49 12.64 0.28
C SER A 171 -2.07 12.37 -0.19
N ILE A 172 -1.92 11.35 -1.04
CA ILE A 172 -0.60 10.91 -1.51
C ILE A 172 -0.64 10.57 -2.99
N THR A 173 0.43 10.89 -3.71
CA THR A 173 0.72 10.42 -5.05
C THR A 173 1.96 9.55 -5.00
N VAL A 174 1.86 8.34 -5.56
CA VAL A 174 2.98 7.41 -5.69
C VAL A 174 3.39 7.38 -7.16
N VAL A 175 4.69 7.52 -7.41
CA VAL A 175 5.29 7.44 -8.75
C VAL A 175 6.27 6.27 -8.79
N TRP A 176 6.02 5.32 -9.68
CA TRP A 176 6.84 4.14 -9.88
C TRP A 176 8.08 4.45 -10.75
N PRO A 177 9.13 3.62 -10.70
CA PRO A 177 10.36 3.83 -11.50
C PRO A 177 10.14 3.94 -13.01
N ASN A 178 9.07 3.34 -13.54
CA ASN A 178 8.70 3.43 -14.95
C ASN A 178 7.94 4.73 -15.31
N GLY A 179 7.74 5.64 -14.36
CA GLY A 179 7.03 6.91 -14.53
C GLY A 179 5.50 6.81 -14.41
N VAL A 180 4.94 5.61 -14.22
CA VAL A 180 3.51 5.47 -13.90
C VAL A 180 3.24 6.09 -12.53
N GLN A 181 2.06 6.67 -12.35
CA GLN A 181 1.64 7.24 -11.08
C GLN A 181 0.20 6.84 -10.73
N ALA A 182 -0.12 6.96 -9.45
CA ALA A 182 -1.48 6.85 -8.92
C ALA A 182 -1.56 7.72 -7.67
N SER A 183 -2.72 8.32 -7.43
CA SER A 183 -3.00 9.07 -6.21
C SER A 183 -3.98 8.32 -5.32
N ARG A 184 -3.92 8.59 -4.03
CA ARG A 184 -4.88 8.09 -3.04
C ARG A 184 -5.37 9.23 -2.16
N GLU A 185 -6.69 9.27 -2.00
CA GLU A 185 -7.40 10.22 -1.16
C GLU A 185 -8.44 9.52 -0.27
N GLY A 186 -8.72 10.07 0.90
CA GLY A 186 -9.70 9.50 1.84
C GLY A 186 -9.30 9.66 3.30
N THR A 187 -9.96 8.90 4.18
CA THR A 187 -9.71 8.92 5.62
C THR A 187 -9.41 7.50 6.11
N LYS A 188 -8.37 7.36 6.94
CA LYS A 188 -8.06 6.10 7.63
C LYS A 188 -7.94 6.34 9.12
N ILE A 189 -8.80 5.73 9.91
CA ILE A 189 -8.80 5.83 11.37
C ILE A 189 -8.12 4.58 11.93
N ARG A 190 -7.17 4.77 12.84
CA ARG A 190 -6.47 3.69 13.55
C ARG A 190 -6.71 3.84 15.04
N GLU A 191 -7.49 2.94 15.61
CA GLU A 191 -7.69 2.84 17.06
C GLU A 191 -6.62 1.93 17.65
N TRP A 192 -5.92 2.39 18.69
CA TRP A 192 -4.84 1.66 19.35
C TRP A 192 -5.40 0.84 20.52
N ILE A 193 -5.75 -0.41 20.24
CA ILE A 193 -6.51 -1.26 21.18
C ILE A 193 -5.63 -2.04 22.16
N GLU A 194 -4.38 -2.34 21.81
CA GLU A 194 -3.43 -3.07 22.68
C GLU A 194 -1.98 -2.59 22.47
N GLY A 195 -1.14 -2.76 23.49
CA GLY A 195 0.29 -2.42 23.45
C GLY A 195 0.64 -0.97 23.80
N PHE A 196 -0.34 -0.05 23.80
CA PHE A 196 -0.05 1.35 24.14
C PHE A 196 0.55 1.49 25.55
N GLY A 197 1.68 2.20 25.64
CA GLY A 197 2.44 2.36 26.88
C GLY A 197 3.40 1.21 27.24
N SER A 198 3.52 0.16 26.41
CA SER A 198 4.51 -0.91 26.61
C SER A 198 5.95 -0.44 26.41
N GLY A 199 6.14 0.59 25.58
CA GLY A 199 7.44 1.10 25.14
C GLY A 199 8.05 0.32 23.96
N PHE A 200 7.33 -0.65 23.39
CA PHE A 200 7.72 -1.38 22.18
C PHE A 200 6.67 -1.14 21.11
N PHE A 201 7.06 -0.70 19.91
CA PHE A 201 6.05 -0.46 18.87
C PHE A 201 5.54 -1.79 18.29
N SER A 202 6.42 -2.79 18.28
CA SER A 202 6.14 -4.12 17.73
C SER A 202 4.97 -4.87 18.39
N ASP A 203 4.68 -4.65 19.67
CA ASP A 203 3.59 -5.36 20.39
C ASP A 203 2.20 -4.73 20.22
N ASN A 204 2.11 -3.64 19.46
CA ASN A 204 0.87 -2.91 19.29
C ASN A 204 -0.14 -3.64 18.39
N ILE A 205 -1.42 -3.44 18.72
CA ILE A 205 -2.54 -3.87 17.91
C ILE A 205 -3.43 -2.67 17.63
N PHE A 206 -3.78 -2.49 16.35
CA PHE A 206 -4.68 -1.46 15.87
C PHE A 206 -5.92 -2.05 15.23
N GLU A 207 -7.05 -1.37 15.39
CA GLU A 207 -8.24 -1.56 14.55
C GLU A 207 -8.34 -0.41 13.55
N ILE A 208 -8.45 -0.75 12.27
CA ILE A 208 -8.47 0.23 11.19
C ILE A 208 -9.86 0.32 10.59
N THR A 209 -10.40 1.53 10.50
CA THR A 209 -11.64 1.86 9.80
C THR A 209 -11.43 3.03 8.83
N GLY A 210 -12.46 3.35 8.05
CA GLY A 210 -12.46 4.47 7.12
C GLY A 210 -12.69 4.04 5.67
N ASP A 211 -12.47 4.98 4.77
CA ASP A 211 -12.74 4.86 3.36
C ASP A 211 -11.72 5.65 2.54
N TRP A 212 -11.34 5.12 1.38
CA TRP A 212 -10.38 5.76 0.50
C TRP A 212 -10.54 5.34 -0.95
N THR A 213 -10.04 6.19 -1.84
CA THR A 213 -10.06 5.95 -3.28
C THR A 213 -8.65 6.09 -3.85
N ALA A 214 -8.24 5.13 -4.66
CA ALA A 214 -7.09 5.23 -5.53
C ALA A 214 -7.54 5.70 -6.92
N ILE A 215 -6.77 6.62 -7.52
CA ILE A 215 -7.04 7.22 -8.83
C ILE A 215 -5.81 7.01 -9.71
N PHE A 216 -6.00 6.36 -10.85
CA PHE A 216 -4.95 6.04 -11.81
C PHE A 216 -4.91 7.07 -12.97
N VAL A 217 -3.78 7.15 -13.68
CA VAL A 217 -3.56 8.14 -14.77
C VAL A 217 -4.58 8.02 -15.89
N ASN A 218 -5.07 6.80 -16.15
CA ASN A 218 -6.11 6.53 -17.15
C ASN A 218 -7.52 6.96 -16.70
N GLY A 219 -7.67 7.44 -15.46
CA GLY A 219 -8.94 7.86 -14.86
C GLY A 219 -9.70 6.75 -14.14
N ASN A 220 -9.18 5.51 -14.12
CA ASN A 220 -9.77 4.43 -13.34
C ASN A 220 -9.69 4.75 -11.84
N THR A 221 -10.73 4.34 -11.11
CA THR A 221 -10.80 4.53 -9.67
C THR A 221 -11.09 3.22 -8.96
N HIS A 222 -10.40 3.01 -7.84
CA HIS A 222 -10.63 1.88 -6.95
C HIS A 222 -10.98 2.44 -5.58
N SER A 223 -12.22 2.29 -5.15
CA SER A 223 -12.72 2.75 -3.85
C SER A 223 -12.79 1.60 -2.85
N TYR A 224 -12.49 1.92 -1.61
CA TYR A 224 -12.37 1.00 -0.49
C TYR A 224 -13.17 1.56 0.68
N GLU A 225 -14.03 0.73 1.27
CA GLU A 225 -14.82 1.10 2.44
C GLU A 225 -14.73 -0.04 3.46
N VAL A 226 -14.17 0.25 4.64
CA VAL A 226 -14.08 -0.76 5.71
C VAL A 226 -15.48 -1.04 6.27
N LEU A 227 -15.90 -2.30 6.20
CA LEU A 227 -17.21 -2.75 6.70
C LEU A 227 -17.12 -3.25 8.14
N THR A 228 -16.06 -4.00 8.44
CA THR A 228 -15.71 -4.43 9.79
C THR A 228 -14.26 -4.05 10.06
N PRO A 229 -13.91 -3.55 11.26
CA PRO A 229 -12.57 -3.03 11.52
C PRO A 229 -11.47 -4.03 11.14
N LEU A 230 -10.48 -3.56 10.37
CA LEU A 230 -9.34 -4.38 9.98
C LEU A 230 -8.36 -4.46 11.15
N ARG A 231 -8.12 -5.67 11.67
CA ARG A 231 -7.25 -5.88 12.83
C ARG A 231 -5.81 -6.01 12.38
N ARG A 232 -4.97 -5.04 12.79
CA ARG A 232 -3.54 -4.96 12.48
C ARG A 232 -2.73 -5.28 13.73
N VAL A 233 -2.10 -6.45 13.75
CA VAL A 233 -1.11 -6.81 14.78
C VAL A 233 0.27 -6.46 14.25
N VAL A 234 0.98 -5.47 14.81
CA VAL A 234 2.16 -4.84 14.16
C VAL A 234 3.21 -5.83 13.64
N ILE A 235 3.52 -6.89 14.39
CA ILE A 235 4.45 -7.96 13.96
C ILE A 235 3.96 -8.82 12.79
N CYS A 236 2.65 -8.88 12.54
CA CYS A 236 2.09 -9.64 11.44
C CYS A 236 2.23 -8.86 10.13
N THR A 237 2.53 -9.53 9.02
CA THR A 237 2.67 -8.87 7.71
C THR A 237 1.32 -8.40 7.18
N TYR A 238 0.26 -9.19 7.38
CA TYR A 238 -1.08 -8.91 6.88
C TYR A 238 -2.03 -8.54 8.02
N PHE A 239 -3.21 -8.01 7.67
CA PHE A 239 -4.30 -7.91 8.64
C PHE A 239 -4.75 -9.33 9.02
N VAL A 240 -5.08 -9.52 10.29
CA VAL A 240 -5.46 -10.84 10.81
C VAL A 240 -6.96 -11.09 10.74
N SER A 241 -7.76 -10.02 10.63
CA SER A 241 -9.22 -10.10 10.50
C SER A 241 -9.80 -8.80 9.97
N GLY A 242 -11.08 -8.85 9.62
CA GLY A 242 -11.87 -7.69 9.18
C GLY A 242 -12.11 -7.68 7.68
N THR A 243 -13.04 -6.82 7.27
CA THR A 243 -13.58 -6.83 5.91
C THR A 243 -13.72 -5.43 5.34
N PHE A 244 -13.50 -5.32 4.04
CA PHE A 244 -13.77 -4.09 3.30
C PHE A 244 -14.46 -4.37 1.97
N ASN A 245 -15.33 -3.45 1.57
CA ASN A 245 -15.90 -3.43 0.24
C ASN A 245 -14.92 -2.77 -0.72
N VAL A 246 -14.71 -3.37 -1.89
CA VAL A 246 -13.94 -2.79 -2.99
C VAL A 246 -14.84 -2.55 -4.18
N LEU A 247 -14.79 -1.34 -4.73
CA LEU A 247 -15.48 -0.94 -5.95
C LEU A 247 -14.45 -0.45 -6.96
N ARG A 248 -14.39 -1.11 -8.11
CA ARG A 248 -13.57 -0.72 -9.27
C ARG A 248 -14.46 -0.52 -10.48
N THR A 249 -13.92 0.07 -11.53
CA THR A 249 -14.64 0.38 -12.78
C THR A 249 -15.48 -0.80 -13.30
N ASN A 250 -14.94 -2.02 -13.29
CA ASN A 250 -15.59 -3.21 -13.88
C ASN A 250 -15.81 -4.38 -12.90
N PHE A 251 -15.44 -4.22 -11.63
CA PHE A 251 -15.40 -5.31 -10.66
C PHE A 251 -15.56 -4.78 -9.23
N GLY A 252 -16.19 -5.56 -8.37
CA GLY A 252 -16.30 -5.22 -6.96
C GLY A 252 -16.79 -6.39 -6.13
N GLY A 253 -16.66 -6.23 -4.81
CA GLY A 253 -17.02 -7.26 -3.86
C GLY A 253 -16.44 -6.99 -2.49
N ILE A 254 -16.54 -7.97 -1.60
CA ILE A 254 -16.06 -7.91 -0.23
C ILE A 254 -14.77 -8.71 -0.14
N PHE A 255 -13.74 -8.09 0.42
CA PHE A 255 -12.50 -8.74 0.81
C PHE A 255 -12.53 -9.01 2.32
N ASP A 256 -12.14 -10.21 2.73
CA ASP A 256 -12.14 -10.68 4.11
C ASP A 256 -10.78 -11.27 4.49
N TYR A 257 -10.14 -10.74 5.54
CA TYR A 257 -8.85 -11.22 6.05
C TYR A 257 -8.95 -12.43 6.98
N GLY A 258 -10.16 -12.94 7.24
CA GLY A 258 -10.36 -14.13 8.04
C GLY A 258 -10.58 -13.84 9.52
N ASN A 259 -10.15 -14.78 10.37
CA ASN A 259 -10.69 -14.97 11.71
C ASN A 259 -9.74 -14.63 12.87
N GLY A 260 -8.58 -14.02 12.58
CA GLY A 260 -7.63 -13.56 13.59
C GLY A 260 -6.27 -14.27 13.57
N GLU A 261 -6.08 -15.27 12.69
CA GLU A 261 -4.78 -15.93 12.53
C GLU A 261 -3.80 -15.04 11.77
N CYS A 262 -2.54 -15.02 12.20
CA CYS A 262 -1.48 -14.34 11.47
C CYS A 262 -0.96 -15.27 10.36
N ASP A 263 -1.72 -15.37 9.29
CA ASP A 263 -1.35 -16.10 8.07
C ASP A 263 -1.47 -15.20 6.83
N ASN A 264 -1.33 -15.80 5.65
CA ASN A 264 -1.42 -15.11 4.37
C ASN A 264 -2.68 -15.52 3.59
N GLN A 265 -3.76 -15.90 4.27
CA GLN A 265 -5.01 -16.30 3.66
C GLN A 265 -6.06 -15.20 3.80
N ALA A 266 -6.88 -15.05 2.78
CA ALA A 266 -8.02 -14.13 2.74
C ALA A 266 -9.05 -14.71 1.79
N SER A 267 -10.30 -14.24 1.85
CA SER A 267 -11.30 -14.56 0.83
C SER A 267 -11.81 -13.29 0.15
N PHE A 268 -12.26 -13.44 -1.09
CA PHE A 268 -12.92 -12.40 -1.82
C PHE A 268 -14.25 -12.90 -2.37
N THR A 269 -15.33 -12.22 -2.00
CA THR A 269 -16.68 -12.49 -2.49
C THR A 269 -17.09 -11.38 -3.45
N SER A 270 -17.15 -11.71 -4.74
CA SER A 270 -17.59 -10.77 -5.77
C SER A 270 -19.07 -10.40 -5.61
N ASN A 271 -19.48 -9.29 -6.21
CA ASN A 271 -20.87 -8.79 -6.19
C ASN A 271 -21.91 -9.78 -6.73
N ASN A 272 -21.50 -10.79 -7.51
CA ASN A 272 -22.40 -11.83 -8.02
C ASN A 272 -22.53 -13.04 -7.06
N GLY A 273 -21.84 -13.02 -5.92
CA GLY A 273 -21.83 -14.07 -4.90
C GLY A 273 -20.77 -15.16 -5.10
N GLN A 274 -19.91 -15.07 -6.11
CA GLN A 274 -18.78 -15.99 -6.26
C GLN A 274 -17.68 -15.63 -5.27
N GLU A 275 -17.31 -16.61 -4.45
CA GLU A 275 -16.20 -16.54 -3.50
C GLU A 275 -14.95 -17.23 -4.04
N ILE A 276 -13.79 -16.62 -3.80
CA ILE A 276 -12.47 -17.16 -4.11
C ILE A 276 -11.55 -17.00 -2.90
N GLU A 277 -10.76 -18.03 -2.62
CA GLU A 277 -9.66 -17.97 -1.65
C GLU A 277 -8.46 -17.25 -2.28
N ILE A 278 -7.82 -16.40 -1.50
CA ILE A 278 -6.68 -15.58 -1.91
C ILE A 278 -5.51 -15.88 -0.96
N THR A 279 -4.38 -16.25 -1.57
CA THR A 279 -3.10 -16.28 -0.86
C THR A 279 -2.36 -14.96 -1.11
N LEU A 280 -2.15 -14.20 -0.04
CA LEU A 280 -1.44 -12.92 -0.03
C LEU A 280 0.05 -13.16 -0.25
N ASN A 281 0.70 -12.29 -1.03
CA ASN A 281 2.14 -12.29 -1.31
C ASN A 281 2.71 -10.88 -1.20
#